data_AF-A0AAE0RTS0-F1
#
_entry.id   AF-A0AAE0RTS0-F1
#
_cell.length_a   1.000
_cell.length_b   1.000
_cell.length_c   1.000
_cell.angle_alpha   90.00
_cell.angle_beta   90.00
_cell.angle_gamma   90.00
#
_symmetry.space_group_name_H-M   'P 1'
#
loop_
_entity.id
_entity.type
_entity.pdbx_description
1 polymer ?
#
loop_
_entity_poly.entity_id
_entity_poly.type
_entity_poly.pdbx_seq_one_letter_code
_entity_poly.pdbx_strand_id
1 'polypeptide(L)'
;MKAVLWADTVQMCFVFAGLICILVQTSLIVGGFDKAWEIASKNNRIVFFEFDTDPRHRHTVWNIIVGIGIHSCSVFGTNQAQIQRVMSVSSLSKAKLAVWLNVLGIAAIITLSVMVGVAMYAFYSTCDPVSFGLVQKNDQVVLLVLQVYHPKALPNFRLGYKSGTHLRMACSDLNTISSGLNAIAAVMLEDYVKPHCCKDMSPRFQTILSKVSVVVIGLVSLAFAFLVSELGTLILQLVTLLFGVLGGPLLGIFTLGMLFPWANKWGGLLGILSSIALDSWIIFGRYVNRVSVTLPSPISTEGCNWNISSSTTPAPPNVTAFAASGSTSVYDKYT
;
A
#
# COMPACT_ATOMS: atom_id res chain seq x y z
N MET A 1 -9.81 13.22 -17.04
CA MET A 1 -8.81 13.87 -16.16
C MET A 1 -9.42 14.80 -15.12
N LYS A 2 -10.06 15.93 -15.45
CA LYS A 2 -10.58 16.88 -14.43
C LYS A 2 -11.51 16.26 -13.37
N ALA A 3 -12.44 15.40 -13.79
CA ALA A 3 -13.35 14.70 -12.87
C ALA A 3 -12.60 13.73 -11.93
N VAL A 4 -11.60 13.02 -12.46
CA VAL A 4 -10.75 12.09 -11.69
C VAL A 4 -9.95 12.85 -10.63
N LEU A 5 -9.36 14.00 -10.98
CA LEU A 5 -8.63 14.85 -10.03
C LEU A 5 -9.51 15.38 -8.89
N TRP A 6 -10.76 15.72 -9.18
CA TRP A 6 -11.72 16.14 -8.15
C TRP A 6 -12.11 14.98 -7.23
N ALA A 7 -12.35 13.79 -7.79
CA ALA A 7 -12.62 12.59 -7.00
C ALA A 7 -11.41 12.22 -6.10
N ASP A 8 -10.18 12.27 -6.65
CA ASP A 8 -8.92 12.06 -5.91
C ASP A 8 -8.84 13.02 -4.70
N THR A 9 -9.16 14.30 -4.91
CA THR A 9 -9.08 15.33 -3.87
C THR A 9 -10.07 15.07 -2.74
N VAL A 10 -11.32 14.77 -3.07
CA VAL A 10 -12.37 14.46 -2.08
C VAL A 10 -12.05 13.17 -1.33
N GLN A 11 -11.56 12.14 -2.04
CA GLN A 11 -11.12 10.87 -1.45
C GLN A 11 -9.99 11.09 -0.44
N MET A 12 -9.00 11.92 -0.77
CA MET A 12 -7.89 12.21 0.15
C MET A 12 -8.40 12.74 1.50
N CYS A 13 -9.35 13.68 1.50
CA CYS A 13 -9.95 14.21 2.73
C CYS A 13 -10.60 13.12 3.57
N PHE A 14 -11.30 12.16 2.95
CA PHE A 14 -11.91 11.05 3.66
C PHE A 14 -10.89 10.07 4.24
N VAL A 15 -9.80 9.80 3.52
CA VAL A 15 -8.72 8.93 4.03
C VAL A 15 -8.08 9.54 5.28
N PHE A 16 -7.74 10.83 5.25
CA PHE A 16 -7.21 11.53 6.42
C PHE A 16 -8.18 11.49 7.60
N ALA A 17 -9.45 11.85 7.38
CA ALA A 17 -10.46 11.83 8.42
C ALA A 17 -10.67 10.42 9.01
N GLY A 18 -10.65 9.39 8.16
CA GLY A 18 -10.77 7.99 8.56
C GLY A 18 -9.61 7.54 9.44
N LEU A 19 -8.37 7.81 9.02
CA LEU A 19 -7.18 7.44 9.77
C LEU A 19 -7.10 8.16 11.13
N ILE A 20 -7.43 9.46 11.19
CA ILE A 20 -7.50 10.21 12.46
C ILE A 20 -8.56 9.62 13.38
N CYS A 21 -9.75 9.31 12.84
CA CYS A 21 -10.84 8.73 13.63
C CYS A 21 -10.45 7.37 14.24
N ILE A 22 -9.82 6.49 13.43
CA ILE A 22 -9.32 5.19 13.90
C ILE A 22 -8.26 5.39 14.99
N LEU A 23 -7.30 6.31 14.77
CA LEU A 23 -6.25 6.60 15.73
C LEU A 23 -6.82 7.05 17.08
N VAL A 24 -7.75 8.01 17.07
CA VAL A 24 -8.37 8.56 18.28
C VAL A 24 -9.17 7.48 19.00
N GLN A 25 -10.05 6.76 18.31
CA GLN A 25 -10.88 5.72 18.94
C GLN A 25 -10.05 4.59 19.54
N THR A 26 -9.05 4.11 18.80
CA THR A 26 -8.17 3.03 19.28
C THR A 26 -7.35 3.49 20.48
N SER A 27 -6.81 4.72 20.42
CA SER A 27 -6.03 5.29 21.53
C SER A 27 -6.88 5.46 22.80
N LEU A 28 -8.15 5.89 22.68
CA LEU A 28 -9.04 6.04 23.83
C LEU A 28 -9.31 4.70 24.54
N ILE A 29 -9.46 3.59 23.80
CA ILE A 29 -9.69 2.27 24.40
C ILE A 29 -8.44 1.72 25.10
N VAL A 30 -7.26 1.93 24.50
CA VAL A 30 -5.99 1.54 25.13
C VAL A 30 -5.68 2.40 26.37
N GLY A 31 -6.40 3.52 26.56
CA GLY A 31 -6.25 4.42 27.69
C GLY A 31 -5.27 5.58 27.44
N GLY A 32 -5.07 5.95 26.18
CA GLY A 32 -4.19 7.00 25.69
C GLY A 32 -3.23 6.50 24.61
N PHE A 33 -2.82 7.39 23.69
CA PHE A 33 -1.79 7.05 22.70
C PHE A 33 -0.42 6.82 23.37
N ASP A 34 -0.13 7.54 24.46
CA ASP A 34 1.11 7.37 25.23
C ASP A 34 1.27 5.95 25.77
N LYS A 35 0.18 5.34 26.26
CA LYS A 35 0.16 3.93 26.69
C LYS A 35 0.37 2.99 25.51
N ALA A 36 -0.26 3.28 24.37
CA ALA A 36 -0.07 2.47 23.17
C ALA A 36 1.40 2.50 22.70
N TRP A 37 2.02 3.67 22.76
CA TRP A 37 3.44 3.86 22.45
C TRP A 37 4.34 3.10 23.43
N GLU A 38 4.05 3.17 24.74
CA GLU A 38 4.79 2.45 25.77
C GLU A 38 4.72 0.93 25.57
N ILE A 39 3.54 0.38 25.29
CA ILE A 39 3.35 -1.06 25.02
C ILE A 39 4.14 -1.51 23.78
N ALA A 40 4.12 -0.72 22.71
CA ALA A 40 4.88 -1.02 21.50
C ALA A 40 6.39 -0.92 21.71
N SER A 41 6.84 0.08 22.49
CA SER A 41 8.25 0.27 22.85
C SER A 41 8.78 -0.90 23.69
N LYS A 42 8.04 -1.30 24.74
CA LYS A 42 8.39 -2.44 25.60
C LYS A 42 8.54 -3.76 24.84
N ASN A 43 7.77 -3.94 23.77
CA ASN A 43 7.80 -5.13 22.93
C ASN A 43 8.82 -5.06 21.78
N ASN A 44 9.73 -4.08 21.76
CA ASN A 44 10.72 -3.87 20.70
C ASN A 44 10.10 -3.72 19.29
N ARG A 45 8.89 -3.14 19.19
CA ARG A 45 8.23 -2.87 17.90
C ARG A 45 8.58 -1.50 17.32
N ILE A 46 9.14 -0.60 18.14
CA ILE A 46 9.53 0.74 17.73
C ILE A 46 11.05 0.77 17.55
N VAL A 47 11.49 0.69 16.30
CA VAL A 47 12.90 0.81 15.92
C VAL A 47 13.02 1.99 14.98
N PHE A 48 13.71 3.04 15.44
CA PHE A 48 13.87 4.28 14.67
C PHE A 48 15.01 4.18 13.66
N PHE A 49 16.15 3.66 14.10
CA PHE A 49 17.37 3.63 13.30
C PHE A 49 18.02 2.27 13.41
N GLU A 50 17.91 1.49 12.33
CA GLU A 50 18.60 0.21 12.16
C GLU A 50 19.66 0.38 11.07
N PHE A 51 20.93 0.48 11.47
CA PHE A 51 22.06 0.78 10.58
C PHE A 51 22.77 -0.45 10.03
N ASP A 52 22.21 -1.64 10.24
CA ASP A 52 22.77 -2.87 9.70
C ASP A 52 22.88 -2.82 8.16
N THR A 53 23.97 -3.39 7.66
CA THR A 53 24.30 -3.48 6.23
C THR A 53 23.92 -4.82 5.62
N ASP A 54 23.43 -5.78 6.41
CA ASP A 54 22.93 -7.05 5.89
C ASP A 54 21.71 -6.82 4.97
N PRO A 55 21.81 -7.15 3.66
CA PRO A 55 20.71 -6.97 2.72
C PRO A 55 19.52 -7.90 2.98
N ARG A 56 19.66 -8.89 3.89
CA ARG A 56 18.56 -9.77 4.32
C ARG A 56 17.62 -9.08 5.32
N HIS A 57 18.09 -8.06 6.02
CA HIS A 57 17.25 -7.27 6.91
C HIS A 57 16.33 -6.36 6.10
N ARG A 58 15.03 -6.65 6.15
CA ARG A 58 14.02 -6.02 5.28
C ARG A 58 13.95 -4.49 5.42
N HIS A 59 14.17 -3.97 6.62
CA HIS A 59 13.99 -2.55 6.95
C HIS A 59 15.22 -2.03 7.70
N THR A 60 16.24 -1.63 6.95
CA THR A 60 17.41 -0.87 7.45
C THR A 60 17.38 0.54 6.89
N VAL A 61 18.10 1.47 7.51
CA VAL A 61 18.23 2.85 7.01
C VAL A 61 18.70 2.86 5.56
N TRP A 62 19.66 1.99 5.20
CA TRP A 62 20.19 1.87 3.85
C TRP A 62 19.15 1.36 2.85
N ASN A 63 18.45 0.26 3.19
CA ASN A 63 17.44 -0.33 2.32
C ASN A 63 16.25 0.60 2.12
N ILE A 64 15.90 1.40 3.13
CA ILE A 64 14.84 2.40 3.05
C ILE A 64 15.28 3.57 2.16
N ILE A 65 16.44 4.19 2.41
CA ILE A 65 16.90 5.35 1.64
C ILE A 65 17.09 4.98 0.17
N VAL A 66 17.80 3.89 -0.11
CA VAL A 66 18.08 3.46 -1.49
C VAL A 66 16.82 2.88 -2.13
N GLY A 67 16.15 1.95 -1.47
CA GLY A 67 14.97 1.26 -2.02
C GLY A 67 13.78 2.19 -2.21
N ILE A 68 13.35 2.92 -1.17
CA ILE A 68 12.22 3.85 -1.27
C ILE A 68 12.61 5.07 -2.14
N GLY A 69 13.85 5.53 -2.08
CA GLY A 69 14.34 6.62 -2.93
C GLY A 69 14.20 6.29 -4.42
N ILE A 70 14.79 5.18 -4.86
CA ILE A 70 14.72 4.71 -6.26
C ILE A 70 13.26 4.41 -6.65
N HIS A 71 12.50 3.75 -5.78
CA HIS A 71 11.08 3.49 -6.02
C HIS A 71 10.28 4.78 -6.23
N SER A 72 10.49 5.79 -5.39
CA SER A 72 9.81 7.09 -5.51
C SER A 72 10.19 7.80 -6.81
N CYS A 73 11.46 7.76 -7.21
CA CYS A 73 11.91 8.29 -8.49
C CYS A 73 11.22 7.60 -9.67
N SER A 74 11.06 6.28 -9.63
CA SER A 74 10.33 5.54 -10.67
C SER A 74 8.84 5.94 -10.71
N VAL A 75 8.18 5.99 -9.55
CA VAL A 75 6.75 6.33 -9.44
C VAL A 75 6.47 7.76 -9.90
N PHE A 76 7.32 8.74 -9.61
CA PHE A 76 7.07 10.13 -10.04
C PHE A 76 7.66 10.46 -11.41
N GLY A 77 8.77 9.84 -11.79
CA GLY A 77 9.52 10.16 -13.00
C GLY A 77 9.09 9.38 -14.23
N THR A 78 8.58 8.16 -14.07
CA THR A 78 8.28 7.26 -15.21
C THR A 78 6.84 6.76 -15.26
N ASN A 79 6.05 6.94 -14.19
CA ASN A 79 4.66 6.52 -14.18
C ASN A 79 3.79 7.46 -15.01
N GLN A 80 3.18 6.92 -16.05
CA GLN A 80 2.34 7.67 -16.96
C GLN A 80 1.18 8.41 -16.26
N ALA A 81 0.53 7.80 -15.28
CA ALA A 81 -0.57 8.45 -14.56
C ALA A 81 -0.10 9.70 -13.80
N GLN A 82 1.12 9.69 -13.25
CA GLN A 82 1.68 10.83 -12.54
C GLN A 82 2.14 11.93 -13.51
N ILE A 83 2.82 11.57 -14.59
CA ILE A 83 3.28 12.51 -15.62
C ILE A 83 2.09 13.28 -16.21
N GLN A 84 1.00 12.58 -16.55
CA GLN A 84 -0.22 13.20 -17.09
C GLN A 84 -0.85 14.21 -16.13
N ARG A 85 -0.84 13.94 -14.82
CA ARG A 85 -1.35 14.87 -13.81
C ARG A 85 -0.51 16.14 -13.77
N VAL A 86 0.81 16.01 -13.76
CA VAL A 86 1.74 17.15 -13.74
C VAL A 86 1.63 18.00 -15.01
N MET A 87 1.51 17.37 -16.18
CA MET A 87 1.34 18.05 -17.47
C MET A 87 -0.02 18.75 -17.64
N SER A 88 -1.02 18.40 -16.83
CA SER A 88 -2.34 19.07 -16.85
C SER A 88 -2.34 20.45 -16.17
N VAL A 89 -1.24 20.81 -15.50
CA VAL A 89 -1.06 22.09 -14.81
C VAL A 89 -0.57 23.16 -15.78
N SER A 90 -1.11 24.37 -15.70
CA SER A 90 -0.85 25.44 -16.67
C SER A 90 0.55 26.06 -16.64
N SER A 91 1.37 25.78 -15.62
CA SER A 91 2.69 26.40 -15.44
C SER A 91 3.64 25.45 -14.72
N LEU A 92 4.92 25.49 -15.13
CA LEU A 92 5.99 24.70 -14.51
C LEU A 92 6.16 24.98 -13.01
N SER A 93 6.05 26.24 -12.58
CA SER A 93 6.18 26.59 -11.15
C SER A 93 5.06 25.98 -10.31
N LYS A 94 3.82 26.00 -10.84
CA LYS A 94 2.66 25.36 -10.19
C LYS A 94 2.77 23.84 -10.20
N ALA A 95 3.29 23.27 -11.28
CA ALA A 95 3.54 21.83 -11.39
C ALA A 95 4.57 21.37 -10.33
N LYS A 96 5.69 22.09 -10.18
CA LYS A 96 6.70 21.83 -9.14
C LYS A 96 6.10 21.93 -7.73
N LEU A 97 5.31 22.96 -7.46
CA LEU A 97 4.63 23.13 -6.18
C LEU A 97 3.67 21.96 -5.91
N ALA A 98 2.89 21.53 -6.90
CA ALA A 98 1.97 20.41 -6.77
C ALA A 98 2.69 19.09 -6.42
N VAL A 99 3.86 18.84 -7.02
CA VAL A 99 4.70 17.68 -6.68
C VAL A 99 5.19 17.75 -5.23
N TRP A 100 5.69 18.92 -4.79
CA TRP A 100 6.13 19.08 -3.39
C TRP A 100 5.00 18.93 -2.37
N LEU A 101 3.81 19.47 -2.67
CA LEU A 101 2.62 19.27 -1.84
C LEU A 101 2.21 17.80 -1.77
N ASN A 102 2.37 17.06 -2.87
CA ASN A 102 2.10 15.62 -2.89
C ASN A 102 3.09 14.84 -1.99
N VAL A 103 4.39 15.18 -2.04
CA VAL A 103 5.40 14.57 -1.15
C VAL A 103 5.05 14.80 0.32
N LEU A 104 4.64 16.02 0.67
CA LEU A 104 4.17 16.34 2.03
C LEU A 104 2.92 15.54 2.42
N GLY A 105 1.95 15.43 1.51
CA GLY A 105 0.73 14.65 1.72
C GLY A 105 1.02 13.16 1.96
N ILE A 106 1.91 12.57 1.17
CA ILE A 106 2.35 11.18 1.34
C ILE A 106 3.05 10.98 2.68
N ALA A 107 3.97 11.87 3.04
CA ALA A 107 4.67 11.81 4.33
C ALA A 107 3.67 11.86 5.50
N ALA A 108 2.65 12.73 5.43
CA ALA A 108 1.61 12.83 6.44
C ALA A 108 0.76 11.55 6.54
N ILE A 109 0.32 10.98 5.41
CA ILE A 109 -0.47 9.74 5.38
C ILE A 109 0.34 8.56 5.93
N ILE A 110 1.61 8.41 5.53
CA ILE A 110 2.48 7.33 6.02
C ILE A 110 2.67 7.46 7.52
N THR A 111 2.98 8.66 8.03
CA THR A 111 3.16 8.90 9.47
C THR A 111 1.90 8.52 10.25
N LEU A 112 0.74 8.99 9.79
CA LEU A 112 -0.54 8.71 10.43
C LEU A 112 -0.87 7.20 10.39
N SER A 113 -0.56 6.52 9.29
CA SER A 113 -0.77 5.08 9.14
C SER A 113 0.12 4.27 10.09
N VAL A 114 1.38 4.68 10.28
CA VAL A 114 2.29 4.08 11.27
C VAL A 114 1.76 4.28 12.69
N MET A 115 1.29 5.49 13.04
CA MET A 115 0.68 5.75 14.35
C MET A 115 -0.56 4.88 14.60
N VAL A 116 -1.43 4.73 13.60
CA VAL A 116 -2.58 3.82 13.66
C VAL A 116 -2.10 2.38 13.86
N GLY A 117 -1.05 1.95 13.15
CA GLY A 117 -0.41 0.65 13.32
C GLY A 117 0.06 0.38 14.76
N VAL A 118 0.72 1.36 15.38
CA VAL A 118 1.16 1.28 16.79
C VAL A 118 -0.03 1.17 17.75
N ALA A 119 -1.06 2.00 17.55
CA ALA A 119 -2.27 1.96 18.38
C ALA A 119 -3.01 0.61 18.26
N MET A 120 -3.13 0.08 17.04
CA MET A 120 -3.75 -1.22 16.80
C MET A 120 -2.92 -2.37 17.38
N TYR A 121 -1.59 -2.30 17.26
CA TYR A 121 -0.72 -3.29 17.90
C TYR A 121 -0.94 -3.33 19.40
N ALA A 122 -0.99 -2.18 20.07
CA ALA A 122 -1.25 -2.12 21.50
C ALA A 122 -2.63 -2.71 21.86
N PHE A 123 -3.65 -2.45 21.04
CA PHE A 123 -5.00 -3.00 21.21
C PHE A 123 -5.04 -4.54 21.11
N TYR A 124 -4.27 -5.14 20.20
CA TYR A 124 -4.18 -6.60 20.01
C TYR A 124 -2.98 -7.26 20.68
N SER A 125 -2.22 -6.53 21.49
CA SER A 125 -0.99 -7.05 22.13
C SER A 125 -1.26 -8.28 23.02
N THR A 126 -2.45 -8.37 23.60
CA THR A 126 -2.89 -9.48 24.45
C THR A 126 -3.62 -10.59 23.69
N CYS A 127 -4.11 -10.29 22.49
CA CYS A 127 -4.84 -11.24 21.67
C CYS A 127 -4.61 -10.93 20.20
N ASP A 128 -3.71 -11.69 19.58
CA ASP A 128 -3.47 -11.57 18.14
C ASP A 128 -4.61 -12.20 17.32
N PRO A 129 -5.38 -11.40 16.56
CA PRO A 129 -6.52 -11.90 15.80
C PRO A 129 -6.12 -12.81 14.64
N VAL A 130 -4.86 -12.72 14.17
CA VAL A 130 -4.35 -13.56 13.07
C VAL A 130 -4.03 -14.96 13.57
N SER A 131 -3.25 -15.08 14.64
CA SER A 131 -2.92 -16.38 15.26
C SER A 131 -4.15 -17.07 15.87
N PHE A 132 -5.15 -16.31 16.32
CA PHE A 132 -6.42 -16.85 16.80
C PHE A 132 -7.37 -17.31 15.66
N GLY A 133 -7.06 -16.99 14.40
CA GLY A 133 -7.84 -17.43 13.24
C GLY A 133 -9.10 -16.60 12.94
N LEU A 134 -9.27 -15.44 13.58
CA LEU A 134 -10.35 -14.50 13.23
C LEU A 134 -10.11 -13.79 11.91
N VAL A 135 -8.85 -13.68 11.52
CA VAL A 135 -8.42 -12.97 10.31
C VAL A 135 -7.37 -13.81 9.61
N GLN A 136 -7.58 -14.07 8.30
CA GLN A 136 -6.63 -14.87 7.52
C GLN A 136 -5.38 -14.09 7.10
N LYS A 137 -5.43 -12.76 7.11
CA LYS A 137 -4.36 -11.89 6.59
C LYS A 137 -4.12 -10.65 7.46
N ASN A 138 -2.85 -10.24 7.59
CA ASN A 138 -2.48 -9.08 8.43
C ASN A 138 -3.07 -7.74 7.95
N ASP A 139 -3.34 -7.57 6.65
CA ASP A 139 -3.96 -6.37 6.05
C ASP A 139 -5.43 -6.19 6.46
N GLN A 140 -6.11 -7.27 6.83
CA GLN A 140 -7.50 -7.25 7.25
C GLN A 140 -7.68 -6.83 8.73
N VAL A 141 -6.59 -6.67 9.50
CA VAL A 141 -6.66 -6.30 10.92
C VAL A 141 -7.28 -4.91 11.11
N VAL A 142 -7.00 -3.95 10.22
CA VAL A 142 -7.65 -2.63 10.21
C VAL A 142 -9.15 -2.74 9.99
N LEU A 143 -9.58 -3.68 9.14
CA LEU A 143 -11.00 -3.93 8.87
C LEU A 143 -11.68 -4.56 10.10
N LEU A 144 -10.99 -5.46 10.80
CA LEU A 144 -11.49 -6.05 12.04
C LEU A 144 -11.71 -4.99 13.12
N VAL A 145 -10.75 -4.07 13.28
CA VAL A 145 -10.86 -2.89 14.14
C VAL A 145 -12.17 -2.17 13.82
N LEU A 146 -12.35 -1.72 12.58
CA LEU A 146 -13.56 -1.02 12.15
C LEU A 146 -14.87 -1.79 12.42
N GLN A 147 -14.86 -3.11 12.28
CA GLN A 147 -16.01 -3.97 12.59
C GLN A 147 -16.29 -4.09 14.09
N VAL A 148 -15.26 -4.11 14.94
CA VAL A 148 -15.38 -4.13 16.42
C VAL A 148 -15.87 -2.78 16.97
N TYR A 149 -15.51 -1.65 16.33
CA TYR A 149 -15.98 -0.32 16.75
C TYR A 149 -17.43 -0.03 16.32
N HIS A 150 -17.93 -0.74 15.31
CA HIS A 150 -19.24 -0.57 14.71
C HIS A 150 -20.45 -0.64 15.68
N PRO A 151 -20.47 -1.50 16.74
CA PRO A 151 -21.57 -1.54 17.70
C PRO A 151 -21.54 -0.39 18.72
N LYS A 152 -20.37 0.21 18.99
CA LYS A 152 -20.16 1.21 20.05
C LYS A 152 -20.12 2.66 19.55
N ALA A 153 -20.06 2.88 18.24
CA ALA A 153 -20.17 4.22 17.66
C ALA A 153 -21.55 4.86 17.95
N LEU A 154 -21.54 6.16 18.25
CA LEU A 154 -22.68 6.99 18.67
C LEU A 154 -23.98 6.72 17.86
N PRO A 155 -25.17 6.63 18.49
CA PRO A 155 -26.45 6.31 17.84
C PRO A 155 -26.75 7.13 16.57
N ASN A 156 -26.38 8.41 16.57
CA ASN A 156 -26.65 9.35 15.48
C ASN A 156 -25.68 9.22 14.28
N PHE A 157 -24.59 8.48 14.44
CA PHE A 157 -23.57 8.26 13.40
C PHE A 157 -23.72 6.89 12.71
N ARG A 158 -24.65 6.03 13.18
CA ARG A 158 -24.78 4.63 12.73
C ARG A 158 -25.39 4.46 11.35
N LEU A 159 -26.30 5.35 10.92
CA LEU A 159 -27.08 5.12 9.70
C LEU A 159 -26.32 5.48 8.41
N GLY A 160 -25.34 6.39 8.47
CA GLY A 160 -24.50 6.76 7.32
C GLY A 160 -23.16 6.02 7.24
N TYR A 161 -22.71 5.38 8.33
CA TYR A 161 -21.39 4.77 8.42
C TYR A 161 -21.34 3.33 7.88
N LYS A 162 -22.38 2.49 8.10
CA LYS A 162 -22.38 1.08 7.68
C LYS A 162 -22.25 0.90 6.17
N SER A 163 -23.07 1.60 5.40
CA SER A 163 -23.04 1.59 3.93
C SER A 163 -22.00 2.57 3.39
N GLY A 164 -21.75 3.68 4.10
CA GLY A 164 -20.85 4.73 3.65
C GLY A 164 -19.37 4.37 3.68
N THR A 165 -18.85 3.64 4.68
CA THR A 165 -17.41 3.34 4.75
C THR A 165 -16.99 2.28 3.73
N HIS A 166 -17.72 1.17 3.64
CA HIS A 166 -17.47 0.14 2.63
C HIS A 166 -17.60 0.71 1.21
N LEU A 167 -18.63 1.53 0.97
CA LEU A 167 -18.79 2.21 -0.31
C LEU A 167 -17.66 3.21 -0.59
N ARG A 168 -17.21 3.98 0.41
CA ARG A 168 -16.09 4.93 0.25
C ARG A 168 -14.76 4.23 -0.01
N MET A 169 -14.50 3.10 0.65
CA MET A 169 -13.32 2.28 0.36
C MET A 169 -13.38 1.74 -1.07
N ALA A 170 -14.51 1.18 -1.48
CA ALA A 170 -14.71 0.73 -2.86
C ALA A 170 -14.51 1.88 -3.87
N CYS A 171 -15.05 3.08 -3.59
CA CYS A 171 -14.82 4.27 -4.42
C CYS A 171 -13.34 4.67 -4.51
N SER A 172 -12.60 4.53 -3.40
CA SER A 172 -11.16 4.79 -3.35
C SER A 172 -10.36 3.87 -4.28
N ASP A 173 -10.69 2.58 -4.27
CA ASP A 173 -10.05 1.58 -5.10
C ASP A 173 -10.41 1.79 -6.59
N LEU A 174 -11.70 2.03 -6.86
CA LEU A 174 -12.21 2.30 -8.21
C LEU A 174 -11.55 3.53 -8.85
N ASN A 175 -11.24 4.54 -8.05
CA ASN A 175 -10.56 5.75 -8.53
C ASN A 175 -9.11 5.47 -8.96
N THR A 176 -8.40 4.63 -8.19
CA THR A 176 -7.04 4.17 -8.54
C THR A 176 -7.06 3.33 -9.82
N ILE A 177 -8.00 2.39 -9.93
CA ILE A 177 -8.18 1.56 -11.13
C ILE A 177 -8.49 2.43 -12.35
N SER A 178 -9.39 3.41 -12.20
CA SER A 178 -9.75 4.36 -13.27
C SER A 178 -8.53 5.14 -13.78
N SER A 179 -7.69 5.67 -12.89
CA SER A 179 -6.45 6.36 -13.29
C SER A 179 -5.49 5.43 -14.05
N GLY A 180 -5.34 4.18 -13.61
CA GLY A 180 -4.48 3.19 -14.27
C GLY A 180 -4.99 2.82 -15.67
N LEU A 181 -6.28 2.53 -15.81
CA LEU A 181 -6.89 2.22 -17.10
C LEU A 181 -6.77 3.38 -18.10
N ASN A 182 -6.99 4.62 -17.65
CA ASN A 182 -6.81 5.80 -18.48
C ASN A 182 -5.36 5.98 -18.93
N ALA A 183 -4.39 5.69 -18.06
CA ALA A 183 -2.97 5.75 -18.41
C ALA A 183 -2.59 4.69 -19.46
N ILE A 184 -3.04 3.45 -19.32
CA ILE A 184 -2.78 2.37 -20.29
C ILE A 184 -3.45 2.69 -21.64
N ALA A 185 -4.68 3.19 -21.62
CA ALA A 185 -5.37 3.57 -22.85
C ALA A 185 -4.66 4.72 -23.58
N ALA A 186 -4.08 5.67 -22.84
CA ALA A 186 -3.26 6.74 -23.41
C ALA A 186 -1.95 6.20 -24.02
N VAL A 187 -1.26 5.29 -23.32
CA VAL A 187 -0.05 4.60 -23.84
C VAL A 187 -0.38 3.81 -25.11
N MET A 188 -1.46 3.03 -25.12
CA MET A 188 -1.89 2.32 -26.32
C MET A 188 -2.14 3.28 -27.50
N LEU A 189 -2.80 4.41 -27.25
CA LEU A 189 -3.11 5.37 -28.31
C LEU A 189 -1.86 6.07 -28.85
N GLU A 190 -1.04 6.64 -27.97
CA GLU A 190 0.13 7.46 -28.34
C GLU A 190 1.33 6.62 -28.80
N ASP A 191 1.58 5.47 -28.15
CA ASP A 191 2.81 4.71 -28.38
C ASP A 191 2.63 3.56 -29.36
N TYR A 192 1.42 2.99 -29.47
CA TYR A 192 1.14 1.87 -30.37
C TYR A 192 0.32 2.28 -31.60
N VAL A 193 -0.84 2.90 -31.41
CA VAL A 193 -1.79 3.14 -32.51
C VAL A 193 -1.33 4.27 -33.43
N LYS A 194 -1.00 5.45 -32.90
CA LYS A 194 -0.59 6.60 -33.72
C LYS A 194 0.66 6.33 -34.57
N PRO A 195 1.72 5.68 -34.04
CA PRO A 195 2.93 5.44 -34.83
C PRO A 195 2.75 4.39 -35.92
N HIS A 196 1.88 3.38 -35.73
CA HIS A 196 1.78 2.24 -36.64
C HIS A 196 0.54 2.25 -37.55
N CYS A 197 -0.62 2.64 -37.06
CA CYS A 197 -1.87 2.53 -37.82
C CYS A 197 -2.25 3.84 -38.51
N CYS A 198 -2.30 4.96 -37.79
CA CYS A 198 -2.84 6.22 -38.32
C CYS A 198 -2.29 7.44 -37.57
N LYS A 199 -1.32 8.14 -38.17
CA LYS A 199 -0.69 9.33 -37.56
C LYS A 199 -1.66 10.51 -37.43
N ASP A 200 -2.54 10.69 -38.42
CA ASP A 200 -3.48 11.81 -38.52
C ASP A 200 -4.94 11.37 -38.33
N MET A 201 -5.25 10.76 -37.19
CA MET A 201 -6.63 10.40 -36.84
C MET A 201 -7.44 11.63 -36.44
N SER A 202 -8.72 11.67 -36.85
CA SER A 202 -9.68 12.67 -36.36
C SER A 202 -9.76 12.68 -34.82
N PRO A 203 -9.84 13.86 -34.16
CA PRO A 203 -9.95 13.95 -32.70
C PRO A 203 -11.14 13.15 -32.11
N ARG A 204 -12.24 13.05 -32.87
CA ARG A 204 -13.41 12.27 -32.46
C ARG A 204 -13.11 10.77 -32.43
N PHE A 205 -12.42 10.28 -33.46
CA PHE A 205 -12.04 8.86 -33.55
C PHE A 205 -11.03 8.49 -32.46
N GLN A 206 -10.03 9.35 -32.20
CA GLN A 206 -9.08 9.15 -31.10
C GLN A 206 -9.79 9.02 -29.74
N THR A 207 -10.80 9.86 -29.49
CA THR A 207 -11.59 9.83 -28.26
C THR A 207 -12.40 8.55 -28.13
N ILE A 208 -13.05 8.11 -29.22
CA ILE A 208 -13.82 6.85 -29.23
C ILE A 208 -12.89 5.67 -28.99
N LEU A 209 -11.75 5.62 -29.69
CA LEU A 209 -10.78 4.55 -29.55
C LEU A 209 -10.24 4.47 -28.12
N SER A 210 -9.86 5.60 -27.52
CA SER A 210 -9.42 5.64 -26.12
C SER A 210 -10.49 5.11 -25.17
N LYS A 211 -11.76 5.49 -25.34
CA LYS A 211 -12.88 4.98 -24.52
C LYS A 211 -13.10 3.48 -24.68
N VAL A 212 -13.03 2.97 -25.92
CA VAL A 212 -13.17 1.53 -26.20
C VAL A 212 -12.01 0.76 -25.57
N SER A 213 -10.78 1.25 -25.71
CA SER A 213 -9.61 0.64 -25.07
C SER A 213 -9.75 0.55 -23.55
N VAL A 214 -10.25 1.60 -22.88
CA VAL A 214 -10.51 1.56 -21.43
C VAL A 214 -11.50 0.45 -21.05
N VAL A 215 -12.59 0.30 -21.82
CA VAL A 215 -13.59 -0.76 -21.56
C VAL A 215 -12.99 -2.15 -21.75
N VAL A 216 -12.28 -2.37 -22.86
CA VAL A 216 -11.65 -3.67 -23.16
C VAL A 216 -10.62 -4.04 -22.10
N ILE A 217 -9.69 -3.13 -21.77
CA ILE A 217 -8.67 -3.37 -20.74
C ILE A 217 -9.33 -3.57 -19.37
N GLY A 218 -10.41 -2.85 -19.07
CA GLY A 218 -11.19 -3.03 -17.84
C GLY A 218 -11.79 -4.43 -17.73
N LEU A 219 -12.39 -4.96 -18.80
CA LEU A 219 -12.93 -6.32 -18.85
C LEU A 219 -11.83 -7.39 -18.68
N VAL A 220 -10.69 -7.20 -19.35
CA VAL A 220 -9.52 -8.10 -19.20
C VAL A 220 -8.99 -8.06 -17.76
N SER A 221 -8.90 -6.87 -17.16
CA SER A 221 -8.46 -6.71 -15.78
C SER A 221 -9.42 -7.37 -14.78
N LEU A 222 -10.73 -7.30 -15.04
CA LEU A 222 -11.75 -7.97 -14.24
C LEU A 222 -11.63 -9.50 -14.34
N ALA A 223 -11.46 -10.03 -15.55
CA ALA A 223 -11.23 -11.47 -15.73
C ALA A 223 -9.97 -11.94 -15.01
N PHE A 224 -8.89 -11.17 -15.10
CA PHE A 224 -7.63 -11.45 -14.40
C PHE A 224 -7.79 -11.37 -12.87
N ALA A 225 -8.63 -10.47 -12.35
CA ALA A 225 -8.91 -10.38 -10.91
C ALA A 225 -9.52 -11.67 -10.36
N PHE A 226 -10.42 -12.33 -11.10
CA PHE A 226 -10.95 -13.64 -10.71
C PHE A 226 -9.85 -14.71 -10.69
N LEU A 227 -8.96 -14.73 -11.68
CA LEU A 227 -7.82 -15.66 -11.70
C LEU A 227 -6.88 -15.45 -10.50
N VAL A 228 -6.57 -14.20 -10.18
CA VAL A 228 -5.69 -13.85 -9.06
C VAL A 228 -6.34 -14.11 -7.70
N SER A 229 -7.68 -14.11 -7.63
CA SER A 229 -8.39 -14.38 -6.37
C SER A 229 -8.13 -15.78 -5.81
N GLU A 230 -7.78 -16.74 -6.68
CA GLU A 230 -7.36 -18.10 -6.32
C GLU A 230 -5.96 -18.17 -5.69
N LEU A 231 -5.13 -17.12 -5.84
CA LEU A 231 -3.76 -17.08 -5.30
C LEU A 231 -3.70 -16.76 -3.80
N GLY A 232 -4.84 -16.60 -3.13
CA GLY A 232 -4.93 -16.54 -1.67
C GLY A 232 -4.17 -15.38 -1.03
N THR A 233 -3.26 -15.68 -0.11
CA THR A 233 -2.50 -14.69 0.70
C THR A 233 -1.28 -14.10 -0.02
N LEU A 234 -0.89 -14.67 -1.17
CA LEU A 234 0.34 -14.31 -1.89
C LEU A 234 0.24 -13.03 -2.74
N ILE A 235 -0.97 -12.50 -2.91
CA ILE A 235 -1.26 -11.40 -3.86
C ILE A 235 -0.43 -10.15 -3.56
N LEU A 236 -0.39 -9.68 -2.31
CA LEU A 236 0.36 -8.47 -1.94
C LEU A 236 1.86 -8.60 -2.20
N GLN A 237 2.40 -9.79 -1.94
CA GLN A 237 3.81 -10.08 -2.21
C GLN A 237 4.06 -10.11 -3.71
N LEU A 238 3.20 -10.75 -4.49
CA LEU A 238 3.32 -10.82 -5.95
C LEU A 238 3.29 -9.42 -6.58
N VAL A 239 2.36 -8.56 -6.15
CA VAL A 239 2.25 -7.17 -6.64
C VAL A 239 3.52 -6.37 -6.31
N THR A 240 4.04 -6.51 -5.08
CA THR A 240 5.29 -5.82 -4.68
C THR A 240 6.47 -6.29 -5.52
N LEU A 241 6.56 -7.58 -5.81
CA LEU A 241 7.59 -8.15 -6.68
C LEU A 241 7.49 -7.60 -8.10
N LEU A 242 6.29 -7.52 -8.67
CA LEU A 242 6.07 -6.97 -10.02
C LEU A 242 6.51 -5.50 -10.12
N PHE A 243 6.19 -4.68 -9.11
CA PHE A 243 6.66 -3.29 -9.07
C PHE A 243 8.18 -3.18 -9.02
N GLY A 244 8.86 -4.10 -8.30
CA GLY A 244 10.32 -4.15 -8.27
C GLY A 244 10.92 -4.50 -9.62
N VAL A 245 10.54 -5.67 -10.17
CA VAL A 245 11.10 -6.24 -11.41
C VAL A 245 10.87 -5.34 -12.62
N LEU A 246 9.74 -4.63 -12.67
CA LEU A 246 9.42 -3.77 -13.81
C LEU A 246 9.84 -2.32 -13.57
N GLY A 247 9.69 -1.81 -12.34
CA GLY A 247 9.91 -0.40 -12.03
C GLY A 247 11.38 0.01 -12.05
N GLY A 248 12.28 -0.88 -11.61
CA GLY A 248 13.74 -0.64 -11.62
C GLY A 248 14.30 -0.49 -13.04
N PRO A 249 14.15 -1.50 -13.93
CA PRO A 249 14.64 -1.42 -15.30
C PRO A 249 14.03 -0.27 -16.11
N LEU A 250 12.75 0.04 -15.88
CA LEU A 250 12.09 1.19 -16.51
C LEU A 250 12.76 2.51 -16.10
N LEU A 251 12.97 2.75 -14.80
CA LEU A 251 13.69 3.93 -14.36
C LEU A 251 15.13 3.97 -14.91
N GLY A 252 15.78 2.81 -15.00
CA GLY A 252 17.12 2.65 -15.57
C GLY A 252 17.19 3.13 -17.02
N ILE A 253 16.29 2.69 -17.89
CA ILE A 253 16.31 3.11 -19.31
C ILE A 253 15.98 4.60 -19.49
N PHE A 254 15.05 5.15 -18.71
CA PHE A 254 14.73 6.58 -18.75
C PHE A 254 15.92 7.42 -18.30
N THR A 255 16.59 7.01 -17.22
CA THR A 255 17.78 7.69 -16.71
C THR A 255 18.94 7.59 -17.69
N LEU A 256 19.13 6.42 -18.32
CA LEU A 256 20.12 6.20 -19.37
C LEU A 256 19.90 7.17 -20.55
N GLY A 257 18.66 7.28 -21.02
CA GLY A 257 18.30 8.17 -22.14
C GLY A 257 18.42 9.66 -21.81
N MET A 258 18.19 10.06 -20.56
CA MET A 258 18.30 11.46 -20.13
C MET A 258 19.74 11.91 -19.88
N LEU A 259 20.57 11.07 -19.25
CA LEU A 259 21.90 11.48 -18.77
C LEU A 259 23.02 11.12 -19.75
N PHE A 260 22.85 10.10 -20.59
CA PHE A 260 23.91 9.56 -21.42
C PHE A 260 23.56 9.72 -22.91
N PRO A 261 24.00 10.81 -23.57
CA PRO A 261 23.65 11.09 -24.97
C PRO A 261 24.24 10.07 -25.96
N TRP A 262 25.23 9.29 -25.55
CA TRP A 262 25.85 8.21 -26.32
C TRP A 262 25.15 6.85 -26.17
N ALA A 263 24.06 6.77 -25.39
CA ALA A 263 23.29 5.55 -25.25
C ALA A 263 22.61 5.19 -26.57
N ASN A 264 22.70 3.92 -26.98
CA ASN A 264 22.10 3.42 -28.21
C ASN A 264 20.91 2.47 -27.91
N LYS A 265 20.08 2.22 -28.93
CA LYS A 265 18.89 1.36 -28.80
C LYS A 265 19.20 -0.07 -28.33
N TRP A 266 20.35 -0.60 -28.74
CA TRP A 266 20.78 -1.96 -28.39
C TRP A 266 21.23 -2.06 -26.93
N GLY A 267 21.95 -1.06 -26.43
CA GLY A 267 22.36 -0.94 -25.04
C GLY A 267 21.17 -0.75 -24.11
N GLY A 268 20.17 0.05 -24.52
CA GLY A 268 18.90 0.15 -23.80
C GLY A 268 18.15 -1.18 -23.72
N LEU A 269 18.01 -1.88 -24.85
CA LEU A 269 17.33 -3.18 -24.91
C LEU A 269 18.04 -4.25 -24.06
N LEU A 270 19.35 -4.40 -24.24
CA LEU A 270 20.16 -5.36 -23.47
C LEU A 270 20.20 -5.01 -21.99
N GLY A 271 20.20 -3.71 -21.64
CA GLY A 271 20.12 -3.23 -20.26
C GLY A 271 18.83 -3.65 -19.56
N ILE A 272 17.68 -3.47 -20.22
CA ILE A 272 16.38 -3.94 -19.68
C ILE A 272 16.37 -5.46 -19.52
N LEU A 273 16.75 -6.21 -20.56
CA LEU A 273 16.70 -7.68 -20.53
C LEU A 273 17.62 -8.25 -19.44
N SER A 274 18.84 -7.73 -19.32
CA SER A 274 19.78 -8.15 -18.28
C SER A 274 19.28 -7.80 -16.87
N SER A 275 18.66 -6.64 -16.69
CA SER A 275 18.10 -6.23 -15.39
C SER A 275 16.92 -7.11 -14.98
N ILE A 276 15.98 -7.39 -15.90
CA ILE A 276 14.87 -8.32 -15.63
C ILE A 276 15.37 -9.73 -15.30
N ALA A 277 16.41 -10.21 -16.00
CA ALA A 277 17.02 -11.51 -15.73
C ALA A 277 17.65 -11.57 -14.33
N LEU A 278 18.39 -10.52 -13.94
CA LEU A 278 19.00 -10.41 -12.61
C LEU A 278 17.94 -10.31 -11.50
N ASP A 279 16.90 -9.50 -11.69
CA ASP A 279 15.80 -9.37 -10.72
C ASP A 279 15.06 -10.69 -10.55
N SER A 280 14.79 -11.38 -11.67
CA SER A 280 14.15 -12.70 -11.66
C SER A 280 15.01 -13.73 -10.92
N TRP A 281 16.34 -13.70 -11.13
CA TRP A 281 17.28 -14.57 -10.42
C TRP A 281 17.27 -14.31 -8.91
N ILE A 282 17.28 -13.05 -8.48
CA ILE A 282 17.24 -12.67 -7.05
C ILE A 282 15.94 -13.14 -6.39
N ILE A 283 14.80 -12.92 -7.06
CA ILE A 283 13.48 -13.28 -6.53
C ILE A 283 13.32 -14.79 -6.44
N PHE A 284 13.71 -15.51 -7.49
CA PHE A 284 13.69 -16.96 -7.49
C PHE A 284 14.64 -17.52 -6.43
N GLY A 285 15.85 -16.95 -6.31
CA GLY A 285 16.81 -17.30 -5.28
C GLY A 285 16.26 -17.13 -3.87
N ARG A 286 15.50 -16.06 -3.61
CA ARG A 286 14.82 -15.87 -2.31
C ARG A 286 13.77 -16.95 -2.04
N TYR A 287 13.01 -17.35 -3.06
CA TYR A 287 12.01 -18.40 -2.93
C TYR A 287 12.64 -19.77 -2.64
N VAL A 288 13.71 -20.13 -3.37
CA VAL A 288 14.44 -21.39 -3.19
C VAL A 288 15.11 -21.46 -1.81
N ASN A 289 15.76 -20.39 -1.37
CA ASN A 289 16.48 -20.37 -0.09
C ASN A 289 15.57 -20.19 1.14
N ARG A 290 14.25 -20.10 0.95
CA ARG A 290 13.25 -19.94 2.03
C ARG A 290 13.64 -18.92 3.09
N VAL A 291 14.17 -17.77 2.67
CA VAL A 291 14.61 -16.71 3.60
C VAL A 291 13.39 -16.23 4.39
N SER A 292 13.27 -16.68 5.64
CA SER A 292 12.17 -16.35 6.53
C SER A 292 12.34 -14.94 7.07
N VAL A 293 11.27 -14.15 7.03
CA VAL A 293 11.22 -12.87 7.73
C VAL A 293 10.91 -13.18 9.19
N THR A 294 11.91 -13.09 10.07
CA THR A 294 11.69 -13.18 11.52
C THR A 294 10.87 -11.99 11.97
N LEU A 295 9.72 -12.25 12.59
CA LEU A 295 8.93 -11.22 13.27
C LEU A 295 9.67 -10.83 14.56
N PRO A 296 9.90 -9.54 14.85
CA PRO A 296 10.73 -9.11 15.98
C PRO A 296 10.20 -9.47 17.38
N SER A 297 8.91 -9.79 17.53
CA SER A 297 8.30 -9.95 18.86
C SER A 297 7.39 -11.18 18.93
N PRO A 298 7.34 -11.86 20.09
CA PRO A 298 6.44 -12.97 20.33
C PRO A 298 4.99 -12.52 20.23
N ILE A 299 4.15 -13.42 19.73
CA ILE A 299 2.73 -13.20 19.50
C ILE A 299 1.99 -13.92 20.63
N SER A 300 1.09 -13.25 21.34
CA SER A 300 0.31 -13.85 22.44
C SER A 300 -1.16 -14.04 22.05
N THR A 301 -1.73 -15.17 22.47
CA THR A 301 -3.16 -15.49 22.33
C THR A 301 -3.85 -15.66 23.69
N GLU A 302 -3.13 -15.45 24.80
CA GLU A 302 -3.61 -15.73 26.16
C GLU A 302 -4.79 -14.83 26.59
N GLY A 303 -4.93 -13.64 25.98
CA GLY A 303 -6.04 -12.71 26.25
C GLY A 303 -7.25 -12.88 25.32
N CYS A 304 -7.27 -13.88 24.44
CA CYS A 304 -8.34 -14.08 23.46
C CYS A 304 -9.60 -14.72 24.08
N ASN A 305 -10.51 -13.90 24.61
CA ASN A 305 -11.83 -14.34 25.09
C ASN A 305 -12.90 -14.30 23.98
N TRP A 306 -12.63 -14.87 22.81
CA TRP A 306 -13.55 -14.86 21.67
C TRP A 306 -14.09 -16.27 21.38
N ASN A 307 -15.41 -16.41 21.25
CA ASN A 307 -16.04 -17.68 20.89
C ASN A 307 -16.29 -17.71 19.37
N ILE A 308 -15.55 -18.56 18.65
CA ILE A 308 -15.60 -18.70 17.17
C ILE A 308 -17.00 -19.15 16.70
N SER A 309 -17.83 -19.65 17.61
CA SER A 309 -19.13 -20.29 17.35
C SER A 309 -20.34 -19.33 17.28
N SER A 310 -20.19 -18.06 17.67
CA SER A 310 -21.31 -17.11 17.74
C SER A 310 -21.21 -16.05 16.65
N SER A 311 -22.21 -16.00 15.76
CA SER A 311 -22.43 -14.98 14.72
C SER A 311 -22.81 -13.60 15.28
N THR A 312 -22.20 -13.21 16.39
CA THR A 312 -22.38 -11.91 17.06
C THR A 312 -21.09 -11.11 16.95
N THR A 313 -21.23 -9.83 16.59
CA THR A 313 -20.12 -8.87 16.46
C THR A 313 -19.14 -8.96 17.64
N PRO A 314 -17.83 -9.12 17.39
CA PRO A 314 -16.84 -9.35 18.44
C PRO A 314 -16.77 -8.16 19.42
N ALA A 315 -16.78 -8.46 20.72
CA ALA A 315 -16.52 -7.48 21.77
C ALA A 315 -15.01 -7.16 21.82
N PRO A 316 -14.61 -5.92 22.17
CA PRO A 316 -13.21 -5.56 22.27
C PRO A 316 -12.49 -6.39 23.35
N PRO A 317 -11.21 -6.74 23.16
CA PRO A 317 -10.43 -7.46 24.16
C PRO A 317 -10.27 -6.61 25.43
N ASN A 318 -10.22 -7.24 26.60
CA ASN A 318 -10.04 -6.56 27.88
C ASN A 318 -8.57 -6.14 28.07
N VAL A 319 -8.20 -5.00 27.49
CA VAL A 319 -6.82 -4.45 27.54
C VAL A 319 -6.40 -4.01 28.96
N THR A 320 -7.36 -3.73 29.85
CA THR A 320 -7.12 -3.21 31.21
C THR A 320 -6.60 -4.25 32.22
N ALA A 321 -6.75 -5.56 31.98
CA ALA A 321 -6.33 -6.58 32.94
C ALA A 321 -4.81 -6.79 32.99
N PHE A 322 -4.10 -6.49 31.90
CA PHE A 322 -2.66 -6.75 31.81
C PHE A 322 -1.78 -5.65 32.43
N ALA A 323 -2.34 -4.46 32.68
CA ALA A 323 -1.63 -3.43 33.45
C ALA A 323 -1.45 -3.80 34.94
N ALA A 324 -2.15 -4.84 35.42
CA ALA A 324 -2.13 -5.30 36.81
C ALA A 324 -1.29 -6.57 37.05
N SER A 325 -0.93 -7.33 36.01
CA SER A 325 -0.14 -8.56 36.14
C SER A 325 1.31 -8.31 35.72
N GLY A 326 2.15 -7.99 36.71
CA GLY A 326 3.59 -7.92 36.52
C GLY A 326 4.18 -9.25 36.04
N SER A 327 5.17 -9.12 35.14
CA SER A 327 6.34 -9.99 34.99
C SER A 327 6.15 -11.51 35.14
N THR A 328 6.22 -12.24 34.03
CA THR A 328 7.03 -13.46 33.97
C THR A 328 7.73 -13.51 32.62
N SER A 329 9.07 -13.45 32.66
CA SER A 329 9.94 -13.58 31.50
C SER A 329 9.83 -15.00 30.94
N VAL A 330 9.35 -15.15 29.72
CA VAL A 330 9.47 -16.40 28.94
C VAL A 330 10.86 -16.40 28.28
N TYR A 331 11.90 -16.52 29.10
CA TYR A 331 13.28 -16.82 28.68
C TYR A 331 13.74 -18.07 29.43
N ASP A 332 12.98 -19.16 29.32
CA ASP A 332 13.39 -20.49 29.77
C ASP A 332 12.59 -21.55 29.00
N LYS A 333 12.93 -21.70 27.72
CA LYS A 333 12.67 -22.89 26.91
C LYS A 333 13.24 -22.59 25.55
N TYR A 334 14.52 -22.86 25.37
CA TYR A 334 15.20 -23.34 24.14
C TYR A 334 16.69 -23.36 24.49
N THR A 335 17.09 -24.46 25.13
CA THR A 335 18.47 -24.96 25.11
C THR A 335 18.75 -25.50 23.70
#